data_AF-A0A328RX62-F1
#
_entry.id   AF-A0A328RX62-F1
#
_cell.length_a   1.000
_cell.length_b   1.000
_cell.length_c   1.000
_cell.angle_alpha   90.00
_cell.angle_beta   90.00
_cell.angle_gamma   90.00
#
_symmetry.space_group_name_H-M   'P 1'
#
loop_
_entity.id
_entity.type
_entity.pdbx_description
1 polymer ?
#
loop_
_entity_poly.entity_id
_entity_poly.type
_entity_poly.pdbx_seq_one_letter_code
_entity_poly.pdbx_strand_id
1 'polypeptide(L)'
;MSEILVTQSEKYLKRIQSKPVIAESIEDFDSFIEIFTYLKKNLEQLQNLRNKMEVRGFTSPYSALKRFGKNTSGPQEIIPDDVHDQSRHAQYFRIKASNKKNILDQVKSAIASHKIAIGHLEEYATVTCKKCKQTYKKNNIENILHFDDDFEIESISCECGSTDFEIHSNNSGICRLELIKYLPLGGEYLLKRSQLTKYSLEAYRSIIKVMKQEKRGLVKSVTVIAKVKDEKTDKWVSKKAKIDYADESNYELELRKRYGSNVRIELLQFNHKKPSLINDKYVQNALAIAYLQYSENIVNQDIDEIIPLHIKNMDKINQYKKLVEEARNDASRLAREAEERLELEEELKYIKLKKNNLMNKERVLDRELREDIEKKVEIKKHFYMETPKTLLLWDIFKYYLTTTESRRNNYSGPFPNLRPNLDSNQVKVFEYVFPKDIVNLLLDHDENIASLNNMKETIHYKTELETKIKNLHLKPNQEAIGAVAIHNKCDVSLNKAADLLHVTHDEAMTEKNNLKIIEKPTTKKAKRFLELINK
;
A
#
# COMPACT_ATOMS: atom_id res chain seq x y z
N MET A 1 -3.64 22.34 -27.26
CA MET A 1 -4.70 21.75 -26.39
C MET A 1 -4.23 20.64 -25.45
N SER A 2 -3.49 19.60 -25.89
CA SER A 2 -3.03 18.53 -24.96
C SER A 2 -1.96 19.00 -23.96
N GLU A 3 -1.07 19.93 -24.36
CA GLU A 3 -0.07 20.54 -23.47
C GLU A 3 -0.69 21.46 -22.41
N ILE A 4 -1.73 22.22 -22.77
CA ILE A 4 -2.46 23.07 -21.82
C ILE A 4 -3.02 22.21 -20.67
N LEU A 5 -3.55 21.02 -20.97
CA LEU A 5 -4.06 20.11 -19.95
C LEU A 5 -2.95 19.55 -19.05
N VAL A 6 -1.77 19.27 -19.61
CA VAL A 6 -0.58 18.86 -18.82
C VAL A 6 -0.22 19.97 -17.84
N THR A 7 -0.08 21.21 -18.30
CA THR A 7 0.28 22.36 -17.46
C THR A 7 -0.80 22.68 -16.42
N GLN A 8 -2.09 22.61 -16.78
CA GLN A 8 -3.20 22.80 -15.84
C GLN A 8 -3.16 21.74 -14.73
N SER A 9 -2.92 20.49 -15.10
CA SER A 9 -2.87 19.37 -14.15
C SER A 9 -1.64 19.47 -13.24
N GLU A 10 -0.48 19.85 -13.77
CA GLU A 10 0.73 20.10 -12.96
C GLU A 10 0.52 21.22 -11.94
N LYS A 11 -0.08 22.34 -12.35
CA LYS A 11 -0.41 23.45 -11.44
C LYS A 11 -1.36 23.00 -10.34
N TYR A 12 -2.37 22.21 -10.71
CA TYR A 12 -3.36 21.70 -9.76
C TYR A 12 -2.74 20.73 -8.75
N LEU A 13 -1.94 19.76 -9.20
CA LEU A 13 -1.24 18.81 -8.34
C LEU A 13 -0.25 19.51 -7.40
N LYS A 14 0.49 20.53 -7.88
CA LYS A 14 1.38 21.35 -7.05
C LYS A 14 0.63 22.12 -5.97
N ARG A 15 -0.56 22.64 -6.27
CA ARG A 15 -1.42 23.34 -5.30
C ARG A 15 -1.86 22.40 -4.17
N ILE A 16 -2.18 21.15 -4.48
CA ILE A 16 -2.48 20.13 -3.46
C ILE A 16 -1.23 19.85 -2.64
N GLN A 17 -0.08 19.64 -3.28
CA GLN A 17 1.18 19.35 -2.62
C GLN A 17 1.62 20.44 -1.62
N SER A 18 1.34 21.72 -1.93
CA SER A 18 1.70 22.84 -1.04
C SER A 18 0.84 22.96 0.22
N LYS A 19 -0.29 22.23 0.31
CA LYS A 19 -1.20 22.26 1.45
C LYS A 19 -1.17 20.91 2.18
N PRO A 20 -0.28 20.70 3.16
CA PRO A 20 -0.28 19.47 3.94
C PRO A 20 -1.57 19.37 4.75
N VAL A 21 -2.16 18.17 4.77
CA VAL A 21 -3.36 17.88 5.57
C VAL A 21 -2.92 17.20 6.85
N ILE A 22 -3.21 17.82 7.99
CA ILE A 22 -2.96 17.26 9.32
C ILE A 22 -4.32 16.94 9.92
N ALA A 23 -4.59 15.65 10.13
CA ALA A 23 -5.87 15.17 10.64
C ALA A 23 -5.82 14.75 12.12
N GLU A 24 -4.64 14.82 12.75
CA GLU A 24 -4.43 14.43 14.16
C GLU A 24 -5.16 15.37 15.15
N SER A 25 -5.46 16.60 14.73
CA SER A 25 -6.10 17.64 15.55
C SER A 25 -7.62 17.72 15.40
N ILE A 26 -8.28 16.67 14.90
CA ILE A 26 -9.74 16.68 14.69
C ILE A 26 -10.45 16.39 16.02
N GLU A 27 -10.88 17.46 16.68
CA GLU A 27 -11.73 17.41 17.88
C GLU A 27 -13.19 17.76 17.58
N ASP A 28 -13.41 18.70 16.65
CA ASP A 28 -14.72 19.28 16.35
C ASP A 28 -15.26 18.93 14.95
N PHE A 29 -16.58 19.06 14.79
CA PHE A 29 -17.27 18.85 13.51
C PHE A 29 -16.73 19.77 12.41
N ASP A 30 -16.45 21.04 12.72
CA ASP A 30 -15.99 22.02 11.74
C ASP A 30 -14.61 21.66 11.16
N SER A 31 -13.66 21.24 12.01
CA SER A 31 -12.34 20.78 11.56
C SER A 31 -12.44 19.48 10.75
N PHE A 32 -13.31 18.56 11.18
CA PHE A 32 -13.57 17.33 10.43
C PHE A 32 -14.11 17.62 9.04
N ILE A 33 -15.15 18.46 8.95
CA ILE A 33 -15.86 18.72 7.70
C ILE A 33 -14.98 19.55 6.75
N GLU A 34 -14.17 20.49 7.25
CA GLU A 34 -13.21 21.22 6.42
C GLU A 34 -12.23 20.28 5.71
N ILE A 35 -11.63 19.34 6.45
CA ILE A 35 -10.68 18.37 5.88
C ILE A 35 -11.41 17.41 4.91
N PHE A 36 -12.57 16.91 5.32
CA PHE A 36 -13.36 15.97 4.50
C PHE A 36 -13.79 16.60 3.18
N THR A 37 -14.32 17.83 3.22
CA THR A 37 -14.76 18.58 2.05
C THR A 37 -13.59 18.94 1.13
N TYR A 38 -12.45 19.36 1.69
CA TYR A 38 -11.22 19.58 0.91
C TYR A 38 -10.80 18.32 0.13
N LEU A 39 -10.79 17.16 0.78
CA LEU A 39 -10.39 15.90 0.16
C LEU A 39 -11.39 15.42 -0.90
N LYS A 40 -12.70 15.56 -0.66
CA LYS A 40 -13.76 15.19 -1.62
C LYS A 40 -13.75 16.08 -2.86
N LYS A 41 -13.69 17.41 -2.68
CA LYS A 41 -13.59 18.38 -3.79
C LYS A 41 -12.37 18.06 -4.66
N ASN A 42 -11.22 17.79 -4.03
CA ASN A 42 -10.03 17.43 -4.78
C ASN A 42 -10.18 16.09 -5.51
N LEU A 43 -10.79 15.08 -4.88
CA LEU A 43 -11.01 13.77 -5.47
C LEU A 43 -11.86 13.87 -6.74
N GLU A 44 -12.96 14.62 -6.72
CA GLU A 44 -13.83 14.80 -7.89
C GLU A 44 -13.12 15.54 -9.02
N GLN A 45 -12.43 16.63 -8.72
CA GLN A 45 -11.64 17.37 -9.71
C GLN A 45 -10.55 16.50 -10.34
N LEU A 46 -9.87 15.66 -9.55
CA LEU A 46 -8.88 14.71 -10.05
C LEU A 46 -9.51 13.62 -10.94
N GLN A 47 -10.69 13.12 -10.59
CA GLN A 47 -11.43 12.16 -11.42
C GLN A 47 -11.85 12.79 -12.76
N ASN A 48 -12.33 14.03 -12.73
CA ASN A 48 -12.66 14.82 -13.92
C ASN A 48 -11.42 15.05 -14.81
N LEU A 49 -10.27 15.39 -14.21
CA LEU A 49 -9.00 15.51 -14.93
C LEU A 49 -8.57 14.18 -15.57
N ARG A 50 -8.65 13.06 -14.83
CA ARG A 50 -8.36 11.72 -15.35
C ARG A 50 -9.23 11.40 -16.56
N ASN A 51 -10.54 11.60 -16.44
CA ASN A 51 -11.48 11.32 -17.53
C ASN A 51 -11.17 12.19 -18.77
N LYS A 52 -10.91 13.49 -18.59
CA LYS A 52 -10.47 14.40 -19.67
C LYS A 52 -9.17 13.94 -20.34
N MET A 53 -8.21 13.41 -19.57
CA MET A 53 -6.95 12.87 -20.11
C MET A 53 -7.15 11.56 -20.87
N GLU A 54 -8.01 10.66 -20.38
CA GLU A 54 -8.30 9.38 -21.02
C GLU A 54 -9.01 9.58 -22.37
N VAL A 55 -10.00 10.48 -22.43
CA VAL A 55 -10.67 10.88 -23.69
C VAL A 55 -9.67 11.45 -24.70
N ARG A 56 -8.66 12.19 -24.24
CA ARG A 56 -7.59 12.75 -25.09
C ARG A 56 -6.47 11.75 -25.43
N GLY A 57 -6.63 10.47 -25.09
CA GLY A 57 -5.73 9.40 -25.50
C GLY A 57 -4.41 9.31 -24.71
N PHE A 58 -4.36 9.84 -23.49
CA PHE A 58 -3.14 9.76 -22.65
C PHE A 58 -2.80 8.32 -22.22
N THR A 59 -3.73 7.37 -22.38
CA THR A 59 -3.52 5.94 -22.13
C THR A 59 -2.59 5.28 -23.16
N SER A 60 -2.49 5.84 -24.37
CA SER A 60 -1.60 5.36 -25.44
C SER A 60 -0.72 6.49 -26.01
N PRO A 61 0.14 7.10 -25.18
CA PRO A 61 0.82 8.35 -25.54
C PRO A 61 1.93 8.16 -26.60
N TYR A 62 2.37 6.91 -26.82
CA TYR A 62 3.40 6.55 -27.80
C TYR A 62 2.83 6.07 -29.15
N SER A 63 1.51 6.10 -29.36
CA SER A 63 0.88 5.64 -30.60
C SER A 63 1.39 6.39 -31.85
N ALA A 64 1.67 7.69 -31.72
CA ALA A 64 2.21 8.53 -32.79
C ALA A 64 3.64 8.13 -33.21
N LEU A 65 4.46 7.62 -32.28
CA LEU A 65 5.84 7.18 -32.56
C LEU A 65 5.91 5.92 -33.43
N LYS A 66 4.84 5.11 -33.48
CA LYS A 66 4.76 3.95 -34.39
C LYS A 66 4.80 4.35 -35.87
N ARG A 67 4.47 5.60 -36.22
CA ARG A 67 4.54 6.11 -37.59
C ARG A 67 5.96 6.43 -38.04
N PHE A 68 6.84 6.79 -37.11
CA PHE A 68 8.25 7.15 -37.38
C PHE A 68 9.22 5.96 -37.21
N GLY A 69 8.76 4.84 -36.65
CA GLY A 69 9.60 3.67 -36.34
C GLY A 69 9.55 2.54 -37.38
N LYS A 70 8.81 2.68 -38.47
CA LYS A 70 8.94 1.76 -39.60
C LYS A 70 10.00 2.32 -40.54
N ASN A 71 11.15 1.66 -40.58
CA ASN A 71 12.04 1.73 -41.73
C ASN A 71 11.17 1.51 -42.97
N THR A 72 11.02 2.55 -43.78
CA THR A 72 10.56 2.47 -45.15
C THR A 72 11.48 1.47 -45.85
N SER A 73 11.03 0.22 -45.95
CA SER A 73 11.62 -0.78 -46.83
C SER A 73 11.25 -0.41 -48.27
N GLY A 74 11.87 0.66 -48.76
CA GLY A 74 11.80 1.15 -50.13
C GLY A 74 13.07 1.96 -50.38
N PRO A 75 13.68 1.87 -51.58
CA PRO A 75 14.91 2.57 -51.89
C PRO A 75 14.58 4.05 -52.11
N GLN A 76 14.60 4.84 -51.04
CA GLN A 76 14.73 6.29 -51.14
C GLN A 76 16.03 6.67 -50.46
N GLU A 77 16.87 7.41 -51.17
CA GLU A 77 18.13 7.96 -50.69
C GLU A 77 17.86 8.76 -49.42
N ILE A 78 18.28 8.21 -48.28
CA ILE A 78 18.14 8.88 -46.99
C ILE A 78 19.28 9.89 -46.90
N ILE A 79 18.95 11.18 -47.02
CA ILE A 79 19.88 12.29 -46.79
C ILE A 79 20.28 12.25 -45.30
N PRO A 80 21.58 12.27 -44.95
CA PRO A 80 22.05 12.19 -43.57
C PRO A 80 21.46 13.26 -42.62
N ASP A 81 21.16 14.45 -43.12
CA ASP A 81 20.54 15.54 -42.34
C ASP A 81 19.08 15.23 -41.91
N ASP A 82 18.31 14.53 -42.76
CA ASP A 82 16.95 14.10 -42.42
C ASP A 82 16.93 13.06 -41.29
N VAL A 83 18.00 12.28 -41.11
CA VAL A 83 18.11 11.29 -40.01
C VAL A 83 18.28 12.00 -38.66
N HIS A 84 19.08 13.07 -38.62
CA HIS A 84 19.25 13.86 -37.40
C HIS A 84 17.98 14.61 -37.01
N ASP A 85 17.26 15.17 -37.99
CA ASP A 85 15.97 15.83 -37.73
C ASP A 85 14.88 14.83 -37.33
N GLN A 86 14.78 13.67 -37.99
CA GLN A 86 13.88 12.58 -37.57
C GLN A 86 14.20 12.08 -36.16
N SER A 87 15.48 11.98 -35.79
CA SER A 87 15.92 11.59 -34.45
C SER A 87 15.53 12.64 -33.40
N ARG A 88 15.75 13.93 -33.68
CA ARG A 88 15.37 15.04 -32.80
C ARG A 88 13.86 15.13 -32.63
N HIS A 89 13.09 14.98 -33.71
CA HIS A 89 11.63 14.92 -33.67
C HIS A 89 11.13 13.69 -32.88
N ALA A 90 11.72 12.51 -33.08
CA ALA A 90 11.39 11.32 -32.32
C ALA A 90 11.68 11.49 -30.82
N GLN A 91 12.81 12.12 -30.45
CA GLN A 91 13.14 12.44 -29.08
C GLN A 91 12.13 13.42 -28.46
N TYR A 92 11.77 14.47 -29.19
CA TYR A 92 10.75 15.44 -28.77
C TYR A 92 9.38 14.78 -28.53
N PHE A 93 8.92 13.91 -29.44
CA PHE A 93 7.68 13.16 -29.25
C PHE A 93 7.75 12.15 -28.10
N ARG A 94 8.92 11.54 -27.85
CA ARG A 94 9.14 10.67 -26.67
C ARG A 94 9.05 11.45 -25.36
N ILE A 95 9.65 12.64 -25.29
CA ILE A 95 9.57 13.52 -24.10
C ILE A 95 8.11 13.90 -23.84
N LYS A 96 7.38 14.36 -24.88
CA LYS A 96 5.94 14.67 -24.74
C LYS A 96 5.12 13.47 -24.29
N ALA A 97 5.35 12.30 -24.89
CA ALA A 97 4.64 11.08 -24.52
C ALA A 97 4.95 10.66 -23.08
N SER A 98 6.20 10.79 -22.65
CA SER A 98 6.62 10.54 -21.27
C SER A 98 5.94 11.50 -20.29
N ASN A 99 5.90 12.79 -20.59
CA ASN A 99 5.25 13.79 -19.72
C ASN A 99 3.75 13.51 -19.57
N LYS A 100 3.05 13.19 -20.67
CA LYS A 100 1.64 12.79 -20.64
C LYS A 100 1.40 11.57 -19.75
N LYS A 101 2.26 10.55 -19.87
CA LYS A 101 2.19 9.34 -19.04
C LYS A 101 2.45 9.66 -17.57
N ASN A 102 3.48 10.45 -17.28
CA ASN A 102 3.87 10.80 -15.91
C ASN A 102 2.78 11.58 -15.19
N ILE A 103 2.16 12.57 -15.86
CA ILE A 103 1.05 13.33 -15.27
C ILE A 103 -0.18 12.44 -15.05
N LEU A 104 -0.52 11.56 -16.00
CA LEU A 104 -1.62 10.61 -15.79
C LEU A 104 -1.32 9.67 -14.60
N ASP A 105 -0.08 9.20 -14.46
CA ASP A 105 0.35 8.37 -13.33
C ASP A 105 0.28 9.14 -12.00
N GLN A 106 0.65 10.43 -11.97
CA GLN A 106 0.51 11.28 -10.79
C GLN A 106 -0.95 11.50 -10.41
N VAL A 107 -1.82 11.84 -11.37
CA VAL A 107 -3.26 12.00 -11.12
C VAL A 107 -3.88 10.71 -10.56
N LYS A 108 -3.54 9.54 -11.11
CA LYS A 108 -4.00 8.25 -10.58
C LYS A 108 -3.50 7.99 -9.16
N SER A 109 -2.25 8.34 -8.87
CA SER A 109 -1.69 8.26 -7.52
C SER A 109 -2.36 9.21 -6.53
N ALA A 110 -2.66 10.44 -6.96
CA ALA A 110 -3.36 11.43 -6.16
C ALA A 110 -4.78 10.94 -5.81
N ILE A 111 -5.52 10.41 -6.79
CA ILE A 111 -6.87 9.82 -6.58
C ILE A 111 -6.81 8.70 -5.55
N ALA A 112 -5.85 7.78 -5.67
CA ALA A 112 -5.70 6.67 -4.71
C ALA A 112 -5.44 7.20 -3.29
N SER A 113 -4.58 8.21 -3.15
CA SER A 113 -4.23 8.81 -1.86
C SER A 113 -5.43 9.52 -1.21
N HIS A 114 -6.22 10.27 -1.98
CA HIS A 114 -7.44 10.91 -1.47
C HIS A 114 -8.48 9.88 -1.02
N LYS A 115 -8.65 8.78 -1.78
CA LYS A 115 -9.56 7.69 -1.39
C LYS A 115 -9.15 7.02 -0.07
N ILE A 116 -7.85 6.82 0.16
CA ILE A 116 -7.33 6.29 1.42
C ILE A 116 -7.63 7.27 2.57
N ALA A 117 -7.32 8.56 2.38
CA ALA A 117 -7.53 9.59 3.40
C ALA A 117 -9.01 9.71 3.79
N ILE A 118 -9.91 9.78 2.80
CA ILE A 118 -11.37 9.79 3.00
C ILE A 118 -11.81 8.52 3.74
N GLY A 119 -11.30 7.35 3.35
CA GLY A 119 -11.63 6.09 4.01
C GLY A 119 -11.24 6.08 5.50
N HIS A 120 -10.11 6.68 5.88
CA HIS A 120 -9.75 6.82 7.30
C HIS A 120 -10.69 7.77 8.05
N LEU A 121 -11.07 8.91 7.45
CA LEU A 121 -12.01 9.87 8.05
C LEU A 121 -13.42 9.29 8.23
N GLU A 122 -13.91 8.57 7.23
CA GLU A 122 -15.23 7.92 7.23
C GLU A 122 -15.33 6.77 8.24
N GLU A 123 -14.21 6.12 8.58
CA GLU A 123 -14.14 5.12 9.66
C GLU A 123 -14.02 5.75 11.05
N TYR A 124 -13.38 6.93 11.15
CA TYR A 124 -13.17 7.66 12.39
C TYR A 124 -14.44 8.34 12.91
N ALA A 125 -15.17 9.05 12.05
CA ALA A 125 -16.26 9.90 12.48
C ALA A 125 -17.64 9.25 12.32
N THR A 126 -18.47 9.44 13.34
CA THR A 126 -19.92 9.29 13.21
C THR A 126 -20.57 10.63 13.51
N VAL A 127 -21.38 11.11 12.56
CA VAL A 127 -21.97 12.45 12.62
C VAL A 127 -23.44 12.31 12.96
N THR A 128 -23.91 13.02 13.98
CA THR A 128 -25.31 12.97 14.43
C THR A 128 -25.93 14.35 14.38
N CYS A 129 -27.07 14.50 13.70
CA CYS A 129 -27.80 15.77 13.69
C CYS A 129 -28.47 16.02 15.05
N LYS A 130 -28.26 17.18 15.66
CA LYS A 130 -28.87 17.52 16.97
C LYS A 130 -30.39 17.60 16.92
N LYS A 131 -30.95 18.02 15.77
CA LYS A 131 -32.39 18.27 15.61
C LYS A 131 -33.19 16.99 15.37
N CYS A 132 -32.81 16.18 14.37
CA CYS A 132 -33.55 14.97 14.00
C CYS A 132 -32.93 13.68 14.57
N LYS A 133 -31.76 13.75 15.21
CA LYS A 133 -30.99 12.61 15.74
C LYS A 133 -30.58 11.58 14.68
N GLN A 134 -30.65 11.93 13.40
CA GLN A 134 -30.21 11.06 12.32
C GLN A 134 -28.69 10.91 12.36
N THR A 135 -28.22 9.67 12.25
CA THR A 135 -26.79 9.35 12.33
C THR A 135 -26.25 9.03 10.93
N TYR A 136 -25.24 9.77 10.51
CA TYR A 136 -24.51 9.59 9.27
C TYR A 136 -23.19 8.90 9.57
N LYS A 137 -22.93 7.79 8.89
CA LYS A 137 -21.72 6.97 9.08
C LYS A 137 -21.16 6.56 7.71
N LYS A 138 -19.83 6.46 7.60
CA LYS A 138 -19.13 5.96 6.41
C LYS A 138 -19.49 6.76 5.15
N ASN A 139 -19.79 6.08 4.05
CA ASN A 139 -20.16 6.71 2.78
C ASN A 139 -21.43 7.58 2.84
N ASN A 140 -22.23 7.50 3.91
CA ASN A 140 -23.43 8.33 4.07
C ASN A 140 -23.12 9.76 4.55
N ILE A 141 -21.89 10.04 5.00
CA ILE A 141 -21.47 11.40 5.39
C ILE A 141 -21.55 12.35 4.19
N GLU A 142 -21.31 11.83 2.99
CA GLU A 142 -21.44 12.59 1.74
C GLU A 142 -22.86 13.12 1.50
N ASN A 143 -23.90 12.47 2.05
CA ASN A 143 -25.29 12.90 1.88
C ASN A 143 -25.60 14.24 2.55
N ILE A 144 -24.72 14.71 3.44
CA ILE A 144 -24.86 16.02 4.11
C ILE A 144 -24.33 17.14 3.21
N LEU A 145 -23.52 16.81 2.19
CA LEU A 145 -22.91 17.78 1.28
C LEU A 145 -23.83 18.02 0.08
N HIS A 146 -24.19 19.28 -0.15
CA HIS A 146 -24.88 19.72 -1.36
C HIS A 146 -23.87 20.39 -2.30
N PHE A 147 -23.81 19.91 -3.53
CA PHE A 147 -22.91 20.40 -4.57
C PHE A 147 -23.67 21.25 -5.60
N ASP A 148 -23.03 22.31 -6.11
CA ASP A 148 -23.51 23.08 -7.26
C ASP A 148 -23.19 22.37 -8.59
N ASP A 149 -23.64 22.99 -9.69
CA ASP A 149 -23.38 22.55 -11.06
C ASP A 149 -21.87 22.52 -11.44
N ASP A 150 -21.03 23.23 -10.68
CA ASP A 150 -19.58 23.31 -10.86
C ASP A 150 -18.79 22.39 -9.89
N PHE A 151 -19.49 21.54 -9.14
CA PHE A 151 -18.94 20.64 -8.11
C PHE A 151 -18.25 21.37 -6.94
N GLU A 152 -18.71 22.57 -6.59
CA GLU A 152 -18.42 23.24 -5.33
C GLU A 152 -19.53 22.98 -4.32
N ILE A 153 -19.19 23.02 -3.03
CA ILE A 153 -20.15 22.71 -1.97
C ILE A 153 -20.92 23.98 -1.65
N GLU A 154 -22.22 23.99 -1.95
CA GLU A 154 -23.13 25.11 -1.68
C GLU A 154 -23.55 25.17 -0.22
N SER A 155 -23.85 24.02 0.37
CA SER A 155 -24.32 23.95 1.75
C SER A 155 -24.09 22.57 2.37
N ILE A 156 -23.98 22.57 3.71
CA ILE A 156 -23.86 21.38 4.54
C ILE A 156 -25.14 21.30 5.34
N SER A 157 -26.06 20.41 5.00
CA SER A 157 -27.35 20.35 5.68
C SER A 157 -27.86 18.91 5.81
N CYS A 158 -28.56 18.66 6.92
CA CYS A 158 -29.26 17.40 7.12
C CYS A 158 -30.51 17.35 6.24
N GLU A 159 -31.07 16.16 6.01
CA GLU A 159 -32.38 15.97 5.37
C GLU A 159 -33.51 16.79 6.05
N CYS A 160 -33.34 17.14 7.33
CA CYS A 160 -34.27 17.99 8.08
C CYS A 160 -33.99 19.52 7.96
N GLY A 161 -33.01 19.92 7.16
CA GLY A 161 -32.58 21.31 6.95
C GLY A 161 -31.76 21.92 8.10
N SER A 162 -31.33 21.10 9.08
CA SER A 162 -30.46 21.57 10.17
C SER A 162 -28.99 21.48 9.79
N THR A 163 -28.22 22.48 10.21
CA THR A 163 -26.76 22.58 10.09
C THR A 163 -26.04 22.17 11.38
N ASP A 164 -26.78 21.82 12.43
CA ASP A 164 -26.22 21.53 13.76
C ASP A 164 -25.92 20.04 13.90
N PHE A 165 -24.62 19.72 13.91
CA PHE A 165 -24.11 18.37 14.01
C PHE A 165 -23.24 18.17 15.25
N GLU A 166 -23.22 16.93 15.74
CA GLU A 166 -22.26 16.42 16.73
C GLU A 166 -21.41 15.35 16.08
N ILE A 167 -20.13 15.32 16.43
CA ILE A 167 -19.19 14.30 15.99
C ILE A 167 -18.88 13.37 17.17
N HIS A 168 -18.95 12.07 16.92
CA HIS A 168 -18.50 11.05 17.87
C HIS A 168 -17.41 10.21 17.20
N SER A 169 -16.26 10.08 17.89
CA SER A 169 -15.14 9.26 17.44
C SER A 169 -15.47 7.77 17.58
N ASN A 170 -15.15 7.00 16.55
CA ASN A 170 -15.39 5.57 16.49
C ASN A 170 -14.10 4.79 16.76
N ASN A 171 -13.84 4.49 18.03
CA ASN A 171 -12.59 3.83 18.45
C ASN A 171 -12.45 2.39 17.91
N SER A 172 -13.55 1.71 17.59
CA SER A 172 -13.52 0.38 16.97
C SER A 172 -13.26 0.42 15.45
N GLY A 173 -13.35 1.61 14.85
CA GLY A 173 -13.03 1.85 13.45
C GLY A 173 -11.58 1.48 13.10
N ILE A 174 -11.35 1.17 11.83
CA ILE A 174 -9.98 1.01 11.31
C ILE A 174 -9.58 2.34 10.70
N CYS A 175 -9.18 3.27 11.56
CA CYS A 175 -8.75 4.60 11.17
C CYS A 175 -7.37 4.91 11.76
N ARG A 176 -6.55 5.62 10.98
CA ARG A 176 -5.27 6.18 11.39
C ARG A 176 -5.14 7.55 10.75
N LEU A 177 -5.48 8.58 11.50
CA LEU A 177 -5.48 9.95 11.01
C LEU A 177 -4.04 10.46 10.81
N GLU A 178 -3.10 9.90 11.55
CA GLU A 178 -1.66 10.14 11.53
C GLU A 178 -1.05 9.79 10.17
N LEU A 179 -1.64 8.82 9.45
CA LEU A 179 -1.16 8.42 8.13
C LEU A 179 -1.45 9.48 7.06
N ILE A 180 -2.47 10.33 7.26
CA ILE A 180 -3.00 11.22 6.20
C ILE A 180 -1.93 12.22 5.75
N LYS A 181 -1.15 12.78 6.69
CA LYS A 181 -0.07 13.74 6.38
C LYS A 181 1.06 13.15 5.53
N TYR A 182 1.24 11.83 5.57
CA TYR A 182 2.27 11.13 4.81
C TYR A 182 1.81 10.66 3.42
N LEU A 183 0.50 10.68 3.14
CA LEU A 183 -0.02 10.29 1.83
C LEU A 183 0.48 11.22 0.70
N PRO A 184 0.79 10.71 -0.50
CA PRO A 184 1.17 11.52 -1.65
C PRO A 184 -0.07 12.13 -2.32
N LEU A 185 -0.74 13.07 -1.64
CA LEU A 185 -2.00 13.68 -2.10
C LEU A 185 -1.84 14.40 -3.45
N GLY A 186 -0.70 15.00 -3.74
CA GLY A 186 -0.37 15.60 -5.06
C GLY A 186 0.15 14.59 -6.10
N GLY A 187 0.17 13.29 -5.79
CA GLY A 187 0.68 12.25 -6.69
C GLY A 187 2.21 12.10 -6.72
N GLU A 188 2.93 12.74 -5.80
CA GLU A 188 4.40 12.78 -5.68
C GLU A 188 5.02 11.49 -5.09
N TYR A 189 4.41 10.33 -5.33
CA TYR A 189 4.85 9.05 -4.75
C TYR A 189 6.27 8.65 -5.20
N LEU A 190 6.69 9.02 -6.41
CA LEU A 190 8.04 8.76 -6.91
C LEU A 190 9.10 9.61 -6.17
N LEU A 191 8.76 10.87 -5.88
CA LEU A 191 9.63 11.78 -5.14
C LEU A 191 9.80 11.28 -3.70
N LYS A 192 8.69 11.02 -3.01
CA LYS A 192 8.71 10.46 -1.65
C LYS A 192 9.48 9.14 -1.61
N ARG A 193 9.30 8.26 -2.60
CA ARG A 193 10.08 7.01 -2.73
C ARG A 193 11.59 7.25 -2.92
N SER A 194 12.00 8.27 -3.66
CA SER A 194 13.43 8.59 -3.84
C SER A 194 14.10 9.17 -2.60
N GLN A 195 13.33 9.76 -1.69
CA GLN A 195 13.81 10.34 -0.43
C GLN A 195 13.98 9.29 0.68
N LEU A 196 13.56 8.04 0.44
CA LEU A 196 13.67 6.95 1.40
C LEU A 196 15.13 6.55 1.64
N THR A 197 15.47 6.26 2.90
CA THR A 197 16.79 5.71 3.27
C THR A 197 16.97 4.28 2.73
N LYS A 198 18.17 3.72 2.87
CA LYS A 198 18.43 2.33 2.48
C LYS A 198 17.53 1.33 3.23
N TYR A 199 17.36 1.51 4.54
CA TYR A 199 16.48 0.64 5.35
C TYR A 199 15.02 0.82 4.93
N SER A 200 14.60 2.06 4.76
CA SER A 200 13.28 2.45 4.25
C SER A 200 12.93 1.81 2.90
N LEU A 201 13.89 1.74 1.97
CA LEU A 201 13.69 1.11 0.67
C LEU A 201 13.52 -0.41 0.76
N GLU A 202 14.26 -1.07 1.64
CA GLU A 202 14.08 -2.50 1.92
C GLU A 202 12.70 -2.75 2.55
N ALA A 203 12.29 -1.90 3.50
CA ALA A 203 11.01 -2.01 4.20
C ALA A 203 9.84 -1.78 3.23
N TYR A 204 9.94 -0.75 2.39
CA TYR A 204 9.00 -0.49 1.30
C TYR A 204 8.84 -1.71 0.38
N ARG A 205 9.93 -2.38 -0.02
CA ARG A 205 9.85 -3.62 -0.83
C ARG A 205 9.15 -4.74 -0.08
N SER A 206 9.44 -4.90 1.21
CA SER A 206 8.80 -5.89 2.08
C SER A 206 7.28 -5.70 2.15
N ILE A 207 6.84 -4.46 2.42
CA ILE A 207 5.42 -4.08 2.48
C ILE A 207 4.71 -4.30 1.14
N ILE A 208 5.33 -3.88 0.03
CA ILE A 208 4.77 -4.10 -1.31
C ILE A 208 4.63 -5.59 -1.62
N LYS A 209 5.60 -6.41 -1.19
CA LYS A 209 5.57 -7.87 -1.37
C LYS A 209 4.42 -8.51 -0.59
N VAL A 210 4.16 -8.03 0.63
CA VAL A 210 3.00 -8.42 1.44
C VAL A 210 1.70 -8.13 0.69
N MET A 211 1.50 -6.90 0.19
CA MET A 211 0.27 -6.54 -0.52
C MET A 211 0.09 -7.22 -1.88
N LYS A 212 1.18 -7.46 -2.63
CA LYS A 212 1.13 -8.10 -3.96
C LYS A 212 1.05 -9.62 -3.92
N GLN A 213 1.62 -10.23 -2.89
CA GLN A 213 1.92 -11.66 -2.82
C GLN A 213 2.61 -12.20 -4.07
N GLU A 214 3.93 -12.08 -4.13
CA GLU A 214 4.71 -12.47 -5.32
C GLU A 214 4.80 -13.98 -5.57
N LYS A 215 4.17 -14.83 -4.75
CA LYS A 215 4.10 -16.27 -5.04
C LYS A 215 3.18 -16.50 -6.25
N ARG A 216 3.66 -17.26 -7.24
CA ARG A 216 2.96 -17.58 -8.49
C ARG A 216 1.59 -18.19 -8.15
N GLY A 217 0.49 -17.44 -8.36
CA GLY A 217 -0.86 -18.00 -8.29
C GLY A 217 -1.15 -18.92 -9.48
N LEU A 218 -2.38 -19.42 -9.63
CA LEU A 218 -2.77 -20.27 -10.77
C LEU A 218 -2.45 -19.58 -12.11
N VAL A 219 -1.95 -20.32 -13.11
CA VAL A 219 -1.71 -19.76 -14.45
C VAL A 219 -3.04 -19.22 -15.00
N LYS A 220 -3.06 -17.96 -15.44
CA LYS A 220 -4.23 -17.31 -16.05
C LYS A 220 -4.27 -17.52 -17.56
N SER A 221 -3.11 -17.37 -18.21
CA SER A 221 -2.96 -17.46 -19.65
C SER A 221 -1.50 -17.75 -19.99
N VAL A 222 -1.25 -18.40 -21.12
CA VAL A 222 0.08 -18.61 -21.67
C VAL A 222 0.24 -17.68 -22.87
N THR A 223 1.23 -16.78 -22.82
CA THR A 223 1.66 -16.06 -24.02
C THR A 223 2.64 -16.96 -24.77
N VAL A 224 2.26 -17.39 -25.97
CA VAL A 224 3.12 -18.17 -26.84
C VAL A 224 3.77 -17.24 -27.87
N ILE A 225 5.10 -17.29 -27.97
CA ILE A 225 5.85 -16.66 -29.04
C ILE A 225 6.20 -17.77 -30.03
N ALA A 226 5.66 -17.68 -31.24
CA ALA A 226 5.87 -18.69 -32.28
C ALA A 226 6.37 -18.07 -33.59
N LYS A 227 7.32 -18.73 -34.24
CA LYS A 227 7.76 -18.41 -35.60
C LYS A 227 6.83 -19.07 -36.60
N VAL A 228 6.25 -18.25 -37.47
CA VAL A 228 5.37 -18.67 -38.57
C VAL A 228 6.08 -18.35 -39.87
N LYS A 229 6.15 -19.32 -40.80
CA LYS A 229 6.67 -19.10 -42.14
C LYS A 229 5.62 -18.33 -42.94
N ASP A 230 5.95 -17.13 -43.41
CA ASP A 230 5.01 -16.30 -44.18
C ASP A 230 4.95 -16.80 -45.63
N GLU A 231 3.81 -17.32 -46.06
CA GLU A 231 3.62 -17.99 -47.37
C GLU A 231 3.93 -17.08 -48.56
N LYS A 232 3.88 -15.75 -48.38
CA LYS A 232 4.16 -14.77 -49.45
C LYS A 232 5.63 -14.37 -49.58
N THR A 233 6.44 -14.55 -48.53
CA THR A 233 7.81 -14.03 -48.49
C THR A 233 8.87 -15.07 -48.10
N ASP A 234 8.44 -16.29 -47.78
CA ASP A 234 9.24 -17.43 -47.30
C ASP A 234 10.11 -17.16 -46.06
N LYS A 235 9.88 -16.03 -45.39
CA LYS A 235 10.60 -15.59 -44.19
C LYS A 235 9.87 -16.03 -42.92
N TRP A 236 10.63 -16.39 -41.89
CA TRP A 236 10.12 -16.73 -40.57
C TRP A 236 9.81 -15.44 -39.77
N VAL A 237 8.55 -15.28 -39.37
CA VAL A 237 8.09 -14.11 -38.59
C VAL A 237 7.64 -14.56 -37.20
N SER A 238 8.20 -13.96 -36.15
CA SER A 238 7.77 -14.23 -34.77
C SER A 238 6.43 -13.52 -34.47
N LYS A 239 5.39 -14.30 -34.19
CA LYS A 239 4.07 -13.83 -33.78
C LYS A 239 3.82 -14.18 -32.31
N LYS A 240 3.17 -13.28 -31.58
CA LYS A 240 2.78 -13.47 -30.17
C LYS A 240 1.29 -13.76 -30.10
N ALA A 241 0.91 -14.88 -29.50
CA ALA A 241 -0.47 -15.23 -29.23
C ALA A 241 -0.68 -15.41 -27.73
N LYS A 242 -1.84 -14.99 -27.23
CA LYS A 242 -2.24 -15.20 -25.84
C LYS A 242 -3.34 -16.25 -25.82
N ILE A 243 -3.13 -17.32 -25.06
CA ILE A 243 -4.05 -18.45 -24.92
C ILE A 243 -4.46 -18.51 -23.45
N ASP A 244 -5.75 -18.62 -23.15
CA ASP A 244 -6.22 -18.70 -21.78
C ASP A 244 -5.95 -20.10 -21.19
N TYR A 245 -5.70 -20.16 -19.88
CA TYR A 245 -5.24 -21.40 -19.24
C TYR A 245 -6.33 -22.47 -19.10
N ALA A 246 -7.62 -22.10 -19.25
CA ALA A 246 -8.71 -23.06 -19.25
C ALA A 246 -8.61 -24.09 -20.39
N ASP A 247 -7.85 -23.77 -21.45
CA ASP A 247 -7.56 -24.65 -22.58
C ASP A 247 -6.22 -25.39 -22.36
N GLU A 248 -6.06 -25.98 -21.17
CA GLU A 248 -4.84 -26.60 -20.63
C GLU A 248 -4.18 -27.66 -21.56
N SER A 249 -4.93 -28.22 -22.51
CA SER A 249 -4.54 -29.42 -23.24
C SER A 249 -4.12 -29.21 -24.70
N ASN A 250 -4.11 -27.99 -25.27
CA ASN A 250 -3.78 -27.88 -26.70
C ASN A 250 -3.28 -26.51 -27.24
N TYR A 251 -2.28 -25.91 -26.59
CA TYR A 251 -1.63 -24.67 -27.07
C TYR A 251 -1.14 -24.77 -28.52
N GLU A 252 -0.64 -25.95 -28.91
CA GLU A 252 -0.14 -26.21 -30.27
C GLU A 252 -1.27 -26.26 -31.30
N LEU A 253 -2.41 -26.87 -30.95
CA LEU A 253 -3.57 -26.99 -31.84
C LEU A 253 -4.27 -25.65 -32.05
N GLU A 254 -4.33 -24.80 -31.01
CA GLU A 254 -4.77 -23.41 -31.14
C GLU A 254 -3.88 -22.59 -32.09
N LEU A 255 -2.56 -22.75 -31.99
CA LEU A 255 -1.60 -22.04 -32.84
C LEU A 255 -1.65 -22.51 -34.29
N ARG A 256 -1.78 -23.83 -34.51
CA ARG A 256 -1.93 -24.41 -35.84
C ARG A 256 -3.26 -24.00 -36.50
N LYS A 257 -4.35 -23.87 -35.73
CA LYS A 257 -5.62 -23.29 -36.20
C LYS A 257 -5.49 -21.84 -36.65
N ARG A 258 -4.71 -21.01 -35.93
CA ARG A 258 -4.57 -19.57 -36.23
C ARG A 258 -3.53 -19.25 -37.31
N TYR A 259 -2.48 -20.06 -37.44
CA TYR A 259 -1.31 -19.72 -38.26
C TYR A 259 -0.85 -20.82 -39.23
N GLY A 260 -1.58 -21.93 -39.34
CA GLY A 260 -1.26 -23.04 -40.26
C GLY A 260 -0.34 -24.11 -39.65
N SER A 261 0.05 -25.10 -40.45
CA SER A 261 0.86 -26.25 -40.00
C SER A 261 2.33 -25.91 -39.71
N ASN A 262 2.87 -24.83 -40.30
CA ASN A 262 4.28 -24.45 -40.23
C ASN A 262 4.57 -23.47 -39.09
N VAL A 263 4.25 -23.87 -37.85
CA VAL A 263 4.44 -23.06 -36.65
C VAL A 263 5.49 -23.70 -35.74
N ARG A 264 6.51 -22.95 -35.34
CA ARG A 264 7.51 -23.36 -34.33
C ARG A 264 7.37 -22.51 -33.08
N ILE A 265 7.09 -23.13 -31.94
CA ILE A 265 7.04 -22.44 -30.64
C ILE A 265 8.47 -22.13 -30.17
N GLU A 266 8.77 -20.86 -29.91
CA GLU A 266 10.08 -20.44 -29.38
C GLU A 266 10.05 -20.30 -27.86
N LEU A 267 8.98 -19.72 -27.31
CA LEU A 267 8.89 -19.42 -25.89
C LEU A 267 7.45 -19.46 -25.40
N LEU A 268 7.25 -20.11 -24.26
CA LEU A 268 6.02 -20.05 -23.48
C LEU A 268 6.24 -19.14 -22.27
N GLN A 269 5.43 -18.09 -22.15
CA GLN A 269 5.40 -17.23 -20.97
C GLN A 269 4.09 -17.43 -20.21
N PHE A 270 4.18 -18.08 -19.05
CA PHE A 270 3.04 -18.31 -18.18
C PHE A 270 2.66 -17.02 -17.42
N ASN A 271 1.53 -16.41 -17.77
CA ASN A 271 0.96 -15.30 -17.03
C ASN A 271 0.10 -15.86 -15.92
N HIS A 272 0.53 -15.74 -14.67
CA HIS A 272 -0.21 -16.23 -13.51
C HIS A 272 -1.24 -15.20 -13.03
N LYS A 273 -2.39 -15.65 -12.51
CA LYS A 273 -3.26 -14.81 -11.68
C LYS A 273 -2.43 -14.39 -10.48
N LYS A 274 -2.20 -13.09 -10.31
CA LYS A 274 -1.53 -12.57 -9.12
C LYS A 274 -2.56 -12.54 -7.99
N PRO A 275 -2.38 -13.32 -6.91
CA PRO A 275 -3.26 -13.27 -5.74
C PRO A 275 -2.95 -12.03 -4.90
N SER A 276 -3.04 -10.83 -5.48
CA SER A 276 -2.78 -9.59 -4.75
C SER A 276 -3.89 -9.30 -3.74
N LEU A 277 -3.50 -8.98 -2.50
CA LEU A 277 -4.43 -8.51 -1.45
C LEU A 277 -5.08 -7.21 -1.89
N ILE A 278 -4.27 -6.28 -2.39
CA ILE A 278 -4.71 -5.01 -2.98
C ILE A 278 -4.31 -5.02 -4.45
N ASN A 279 -5.25 -4.85 -5.38
CA ASN A 279 -4.95 -5.00 -6.81
C ASN A 279 -4.34 -3.73 -7.44
N ASP A 280 -4.56 -2.56 -6.85
CA ASP A 280 -4.14 -1.28 -7.42
C ASP A 280 -2.71 -0.90 -6.99
N LYS A 281 -1.82 -0.71 -7.97
CA LYS A 281 -0.43 -0.28 -7.77
C LYS A 281 -0.35 1.08 -7.06
N TYR A 282 -1.23 2.02 -7.37
CA TYR A 282 -1.19 3.36 -6.80
C TYR A 282 -1.57 3.34 -5.32
N VAL A 283 -2.60 2.56 -4.97
CA VAL A 283 -2.99 2.31 -3.58
C VAL A 283 -1.84 1.64 -2.82
N GLN A 284 -1.25 0.58 -3.38
CA GLN A 284 -0.10 -0.10 -2.77
C GLN A 284 1.05 0.88 -2.46
N ASN A 285 1.38 1.77 -3.40
CA ASN A 285 2.45 2.73 -3.21
C ASN A 285 2.11 3.77 -2.15
N ALA A 286 0.88 4.31 -2.16
CA ALA A 286 0.44 5.32 -1.21
C ALA A 286 0.40 4.77 0.22
N LEU A 287 -0.19 3.58 0.43
CA LEU A 287 -0.19 2.90 1.73
C LEU A 287 1.25 2.59 2.17
N ALA A 288 2.08 2.00 1.30
CA ALA A 288 3.45 1.67 1.66
C ALA A 288 4.26 2.90 2.10
N ILE A 289 4.08 4.06 1.44
CA ILE A 289 4.76 5.30 1.84
C ILE A 289 4.21 5.81 3.18
N ALA A 290 2.89 5.85 3.35
CA ALA A 290 2.28 6.38 4.56
C ALA A 290 2.64 5.58 5.81
N TYR A 291 2.46 4.25 5.79
CA TYR A 291 2.81 3.38 6.91
C TYR A 291 4.30 3.41 7.22
N LEU A 292 5.15 3.47 6.18
CA LEU A 292 6.58 3.53 6.36
C LEU A 292 7.01 4.83 7.03
N GLN A 293 6.59 5.99 6.52
CA GLN A 293 6.94 7.28 7.12
C GLN A 293 6.40 7.42 8.54
N TYR A 294 5.20 6.91 8.81
CA TYR A 294 4.65 6.88 10.17
C TYR A 294 5.50 6.00 11.10
N SER A 295 5.77 4.76 10.70
CA SER A 295 6.58 3.83 11.49
C SER A 295 8.02 4.31 11.70
N GLU A 296 8.59 5.04 10.73
CA GLU A 296 9.92 5.61 10.85
C GLU A 296 9.98 6.64 11.97
N ASN A 297 8.92 7.42 12.20
CA ASN A 297 8.91 8.38 13.30
C ASN A 297 8.86 7.68 14.65
N ILE A 298 8.01 6.65 14.80
CA ILE A 298 7.97 5.81 16.01
C ILE A 298 9.36 5.20 16.27
N VAL A 299 9.96 4.57 15.26
CA VAL A 299 11.29 3.96 15.41
C VAL A 299 12.34 5.03 15.73
N ASN A 300 12.33 6.18 15.06
CA ASN A 300 13.33 7.23 15.30
C ASN A 300 13.28 7.81 16.72
N GLN A 301 12.12 7.80 17.38
CA GLN A 301 11.97 8.28 18.75
C GLN A 301 12.71 7.37 19.75
N ASP A 302 12.62 6.06 19.57
CA ASP A 302 13.09 5.11 20.60
C ASP A 302 14.38 4.38 20.21
N ILE A 303 14.78 4.40 18.94
CA ILE A 303 15.92 3.61 18.45
C ILE A 303 17.23 3.97 19.16
N ASP A 304 17.41 5.24 19.56
CA ASP A 304 18.61 5.69 20.25
C ASP A 304 18.64 5.23 21.72
N GLU A 305 17.49 4.87 22.30
CA GLU A 305 17.38 4.27 23.64
C GLU A 305 17.48 2.74 23.60
N ILE A 306 16.93 2.10 22.56
CA ILE A 306 16.96 0.64 22.36
C ILE A 306 18.38 0.14 22.08
N ILE A 307 19.14 0.87 21.25
CA ILE A 307 20.47 0.45 20.80
C ILE A 307 21.45 0.22 21.97
N PRO A 308 21.59 1.14 22.94
CA PRO A 308 22.44 0.94 24.12
C PRO A 308 22.13 -0.33 24.93
N LEU A 309 20.87 -0.77 25.00
CA LEU A 309 20.47 -1.95 25.78
C LEU A 309 21.01 -3.26 25.22
N HIS A 310 21.37 -3.28 23.93
CA HIS A 310 21.80 -4.49 23.22
C HIS A 310 23.27 -4.47 22.80
N ILE A 311 24.00 -3.39 23.11
CA ILE A 311 25.40 -3.19 22.73
C ILE A 311 26.30 -3.29 23.96
N LYS A 312 27.46 -3.93 23.80
CA LYS A 312 28.40 -4.11 24.92
C LYS A 312 29.10 -2.80 25.30
N ASN A 313 29.60 -2.05 24.31
CA ASN A 313 30.34 -0.82 24.56
C ASN A 313 29.94 0.32 23.61
N MET A 314 28.99 1.14 24.06
CA MET A 314 28.51 2.29 23.29
C MET A 314 29.55 3.41 23.18
N ASP A 315 30.43 3.56 24.18
CA ASP A 315 31.49 4.58 24.19
C ASP A 315 32.50 4.34 23.07
N LYS A 316 32.90 3.08 22.84
CA LYS A 316 33.76 2.69 21.70
C LYS A 316 33.12 3.06 20.36
N ILE A 317 31.81 2.87 20.20
CA ILE A 317 31.09 3.26 18.97
C ILE A 317 31.07 4.78 18.80
N ASN A 318 30.81 5.52 19.87
CA ASN A 318 30.76 6.98 19.83
C ASN A 318 32.14 7.57 19.52
N GLN A 319 33.20 7.03 20.12
CA GLN A 319 34.58 7.35 19.79
C GLN A 319 34.90 7.05 18.32
N TYR A 320 34.52 5.86 17.83
CA TYR A 320 34.69 5.50 16.42
C TYR A 320 34.01 6.51 15.49
N LYS A 321 32.74 6.87 15.75
CA LYS A 321 32.00 7.87 14.94
C LYS A 321 32.68 9.22 14.94
N LYS A 322 33.08 9.71 16.12
CA LYS A 322 33.77 11.00 16.27
C LYS A 322 35.05 11.04 15.46
N LEU A 323 35.89 10.00 15.54
CA LEU A 323 37.15 9.93 14.80
C LEU A 323 36.94 9.86 13.28
N VAL A 324 35.88 9.18 12.84
CA VAL A 324 35.51 9.13 11.41
C VAL A 324 35.02 10.50 10.92
N GLU A 325 34.18 11.20 11.68
CA GLU A 325 33.74 12.56 11.32
C GLU A 325 34.88 13.56 11.32
N GLU A 326 35.77 13.50 12.32
CA GLU A 326 36.96 14.34 12.35
C GLU A 326 37.91 14.04 11.18
N ALA A 327 38.07 12.78 10.78
CA ALA A 327 38.86 12.42 9.59
C ALA A 327 38.24 13.02 8.32
N ARG A 328 36.91 12.92 8.17
CA ARG A 328 36.17 13.47 7.04
C ARG A 328 36.23 15.00 6.98
N ASN A 329 36.12 15.67 8.13
CA ASN A 329 36.21 17.13 8.23
C ASN A 329 37.63 17.62 7.91
N ASP A 330 38.66 16.97 8.45
CA ASP A 330 40.04 17.30 8.13
C ASP A 330 40.34 17.06 6.65
N ALA A 331 39.87 15.96 6.07
CA ALA A 331 40.01 15.69 4.64
C ALA A 331 39.33 16.76 3.78
N SER A 332 38.13 17.20 4.17
CA SER A 332 37.42 18.27 3.47
C SER A 332 38.11 19.63 3.54
N ARG A 333 38.92 19.88 4.58
CA ARG A 333 39.67 21.14 4.75
C ARG A 333 41.00 21.12 4.00
N LEU A 334 41.62 19.95 3.88
CA LEU A 334 42.97 19.78 3.32
C LEU A 334 42.98 19.53 1.82
N ALA A 335 42.01 18.76 1.30
CA ALA A 335 41.95 18.39 -0.12
C ALA A 335 41.25 19.48 -0.96
N ARG A 336 41.78 19.73 -2.17
CA ARG A 336 41.18 20.67 -3.14
C ARG A 336 40.29 19.96 -4.16
N GLU A 337 40.62 18.69 -4.46
CA GLU A 337 39.92 17.87 -5.44
C GLU A 337 39.12 16.73 -4.78
N ALA A 338 38.09 16.24 -5.48
CA ALA A 338 37.19 15.23 -4.93
C ALA A 338 37.84 13.85 -4.75
N GLU A 339 38.76 13.47 -5.65
CA GLU A 339 39.48 12.19 -5.60
C GLU A 339 40.51 12.21 -4.46
N GLU A 340 41.33 13.27 -4.39
CA GLU A 340 42.28 13.52 -3.29
C GLU A 340 41.59 13.50 -1.92
N ARG A 341 40.36 14.03 -1.83
CA ARG A 341 39.58 14.01 -0.59
C ARG A 341 39.23 12.61 -0.11
N LEU A 342 38.90 11.70 -1.02
CA LEU A 342 38.53 10.32 -0.66
C LEU A 342 39.75 9.55 -0.14
N GLU A 343 40.88 9.66 -0.83
CA GLU A 343 42.13 9.03 -0.43
C GLU A 343 42.61 9.55 0.94
N LEU A 344 42.60 10.87 1.11
CA LEU A 344 43.04 11.51 2.35
C LEU A 344 42.08 11.22 3.53
N GLU A 345 40.77 11.08 3.29
CA GLU A 345 39.81 10.63 4.30
C GLU A 345 40.13 9.21 4.79
N GLU A 346 40.45 8.28 3.88
CA GLU A 346 40.81 6.90 4.26
C GLU A 346 42.11 6.83 5.08
N GLU A 347 43.12 7.61 4.69
CA GLU A 347 44.40 7.66 5.42
C GLU A 347 44.25 8.28 6.81
N LEU A 348 43.57 9.43 6.91
CA LEU A 348 43.32 10.08 8.20
C LEU A 348 42.47 9.21 9.12
N LYS A 349 41.46 8.52 8.56
CA LYS A 349 40.66 7.54 9.30
C LYS A 349 41.55 6.42 9.84
N TYR A 350 42.46 5.88 9.04
CA TYR A 350 43.40 4.85 9.51
C TYR A 350 44.28 5.35 10.66
N ILE A 351 44.90 6.53 10.50
CA ILE A 351 45.80 7.11 11.51
C ILE A 351 45.05 7.35 12.82
N LYS A 352 43.86 7.96 12.75
CA LYS A 352 43.06 8.31 13.93
C LYS A 352 42.53 7.08 14.67
N LEU A 353 42.03 6.08 13.96
CA LEU A 353 41.51 4.86 14.56
C LEU A 353 42.63 4.00 15.16
N LYS A 354 43.79 3.92 14.50
CA LYS A 354 44.97 3.21 15.02
C LYS A 354 45.50 3.85 16.31
N LYS A 355 45.58 5.19 16.36
CA LYS A 355 46.02 5.93 17.56
C LYS A 355 45.14 5.64 18.78
N ASN A 356 43.85 5.34 18.58
CA ASN A 356 42.89 5.05 19.63
C ASN A 356 42.67 3.54 19.88
N ASN A 357 43.54 2.67 19.34
CA ASN A 357 43.43 1.20 19.47
C ASN A 357 42.10 0.61 18.96
N LEU A 358 41.42 1.30 18.04
CA LEU A 358 40.17 0.82 17.43
C LEU A 358 40.41 0.05 16.13
N MET A 359 41.65 0.05 15.63
CA MET A 359 42.05 -0.64 14.40
C MET A 359 43.50 -1.11 14.43
N ASN A 360 43.73 -2.34 13.97
CA ASN A 360 45.04 -2.98 13.93
C ASN A 360 45.89 -2.51 12.73
N LYS A 361 47.17 -2.88 12.72
CA LYS A 361 48.11 -2.59 11.61
C LYS A 361 47.63 -3.13 10.25
N GLU A 362 46.86 -4.21 10.28
CA GLU A 362 46.24 -4.85 9.11
C GLU A 362 44.94 -4.15 8.63
N ARG A 363 44.63 -2.96 9.14
CA ARG A 363 43.38 -2.20 8.87
C ARG A 363 42.10 -2.94 9.31
N VAL A 364 42.21 -3.91 10.22
CA VAL A 364 41.07 -4.64 10.79
C VAL A 364 40.62 -3.93 12.08
N LEU A 365 39.34 -3.61 12.17
CA LEU A 365 38.75 -3.00 13.38
C LEU A 365 38.85 -3.95 14.58
N ASP A 366 38.88 -3.38 15.78
CA ASP A 366 38.73 -4.13 17.02
C ASP A 366 37.52 -5.07 16.93
N ARG A 367 37.70 -6.32 17.39
CA ARG A 367 36.70 -7.38 17.21
C ARG A 367 35.38 -7.00 17.88
N GLU A 368 35.46 -6.48 19.11
CA GLU A 368 34.27 -6.05 19.87
C GLU A 368 33.57 -4.89 19.17
N LEU A 369 34.33 -3.87 18.76
CA LEU A 369 33.78 -2.73 18.02
C LEU A 369 33.09 -3.18 16.72
N ARG A 370 33.69 -4.13 15.98
CA ARG A 370 33.10 -4.67 14.76
C ARG A 370 31.78 -5.41 15.04
N GLU A 371 31.79 -6.33 16.00
CA GLU A 371 30.59 -7.07 16.42
C GLU A 371 29.47 -6.10 16.87
N ASP A 372 29.81 -5.07 17.64
CA ASP A 372 28.85 -4.08 18.13
C ASP A 372 28.31 -3.16 17.00
N ILE A 373 29.14 -2.79 16.01
CA ILE A 373 28.69 -2.07 14.81
C ILE A 373 27.75 -2.93 13.97
N GLU A 374 28.09 -4.21 13.75
CA GLU A 374 27.26 -5.15 12.99
C GLU A 374 25.89 -5.35 13.68
N LYS A 375 25.89 -5.60 14.99
CA LYS A 375 24.65 -5.68 15.79
C LYS A 375 23.81 -4.40 15.72
N LYS A 376 24.44 -3.23 15.80
CA LYS A 376 23.74 -1.94 15.68
C LYS A 376 23.00 -1.82 14.35
N VAL A 377 23.63 -2.26 13.26
CA VAL A 377 23.02 -2.26 11.92
C VAL A 377 21.88 -3.26 11.84
N GLU A 378 22.04 -4.45 12.42
CA GLU A 378 21.00 -5.48 12.47
C GLU A 378 19.77 -5.02 13.26
N ILE A 379 19.97 -4.42 14.43
CA ILE A 379 18.90 -3.86 15.27
C ILE A 379 18.14 -2.79 14.48
N LYS A 380 18.85 -1.79 13.93
CA LYS A 380 18.20 -0.75 13.10
C LYS A 380 17.41 -1.38 11.97
N LYS A 381 18.02 -2.30 11.23
CA LYS A 381 17.36 -2.98 10.12
C LYS A 381 16.10 -3.70 10.58
N HIS A 382 16.14 -4.43 11.68
CA HIS A 382 14.99 -5.15 12.24
C HIS A 382 13.83 -4.21 12.55
N PHE A 383 14.07 -3.14 13.32
CA PHE A 383 13.03 -2.18 13.69
C PHE A 383 12.45 -1.43 12.47
N TYR A 384 13.29 -0.87 11.58
CA TYR A 384 12.77 -0.17 10.39
C TYR A 384 12.02 -1.09 9.41
N MET A 385 12.33 -2.39 9.39
CA MET A 385 11.71 -3.35 8.46
C MET A 385 10.40 -3.93 9.01
N GLU A 386 10.41 -4.37 10.27
CA GLU A 386 9.31 -5.16 10.83
C GLU A 386 8.21 -4.27 11.43
N THR A 387 8.51 -3.05 11.90
CA THR A 387 7.48 -2.12 12.44
C THR A 387 6.39 -1.77 11.41
N PRO A 388 6.69 -1.21 10.22
CA PRO A 388 5.63 -0.86 9.27
C PRO A 388 4.88 -2.07 8.72
N LYS A 389 5.56 -3.21 8.60
CA LYS A 389 4.95 -4.47 8.15
C LYS A 389 3.96 -4.98 9.19
N THR A 390 4.31 -4.94 10.47
CA THR A 390 3.46 -5.33 11.59
C THR A 390 2.21 -4.44 11.66
N LEU A 391 2.38 -3.12 11.61
CA LEU A 391 1.29 -2.14 11.60
C LEU A 391 0.29 -2.40 10.47
N LEU A 392 0.77 -2.45 9.22
CA LEU A 392 -0.10 -2.66 8.06
C LEU A 392 -0.84 -4.01 8.14
N LEU A 393 -0.15 -5.08 8.54
CA LEU A 393 -0.77 -6.39 8.65
C LEU A 393 -1.81 -6.45 9.74
N TRP A 394 -1.56 -5.79 10.87
CA TRP A 394 -2.53 -5.70 11.95
C TRP A 394 -3.81 -5.00 11.50
N ASP A 395 -3.71 -3.87 10.82
CA ASP A 395 -4.91 -3.13 10.41
C ASP A 395 -5.71 -3.88 9.33
N ILE A 396 -5.02 -4.54 8.40
CA ILE A 396 -5.71 -5.41 7.41
C ILE A 396 -6.34 -6.60 8.13
N PHE A 397 -5.68 -7.19 9.13
CA PHE A 397 -6.23 -8.27 9.95
C PHE A 397 -7.49 -7.81 10.69
N LYS A 398 -7.42 -6.68 11.42
CA LYS A 398 -8.54 -6.03 12.09
C LYS A 398 -9.68 -5.75 11.10
N TYR A 399 -9.37 -5.26 9.89
CA TYR A 399 -10.33 -5.07 8.82
C TYR A 399 -11.12 -6.32 8.47
N TYR A 400 -10.48 -7.48 8.32
CA TYR A 400 -11.24 -8.71 8.05
C TYR A 400 -12.04 -9.22 9.24
N LEU A 401 -11.64 -8.89 10.47
CA LEU A 401 -12.33 -9.32 11.69
C LEU A 401 -13.53 -8.46 12.08
N THR A 402 -13.51 -7.16 11.81
CA THR A 402 -14.56 -6.23 12.25
C THR A 402 -15.54 -5.85 11.14
N THR A 403 -15.30 -6.26 9.90
CA THR A 403 -16.19 -5.97 8.77
C THR A 403 -17.00 -7.20 8.36
N THR A 404 -18.12 -7.00 7.67
CA THR A 404 -18.84 -8.10 6.98
C THR A 404 -18.40 -8.20 5.54
N GLU A 405 -18.53 -9.38 4.93
CA GLU A 405 -18.29 -9.55 3.49
C GLU A 405 -19.12 -8.58 2.62
N SER A 406 -20.39 -8.32 2.97
CA SER A 406 -21.23 -7.38 2.22
C SER A 406 -20.70 -5.95 2.32
N ARG A 407 -20.25 -5.53 3.51
CA ARG A 407 -19.57 -4.24 3.69
C ARG A 407 -18.32 -4.18 2.82
N ARG A 408 -17.45 -5.19 2.88
CA ARG A 408 -16.19 -5.21 2.12
C ARG A 408 -16.40 -5.15 0.60
N ASN A 409 -17.48 -5.75 0.09
CA ASN A 409 -17.87 -5.70 -1.33
C ASN A 409 -18.30 -4.30 -1.77
N ASN A 410 -19.06 -3.59 -0.93
CA ASN A 410 -19.65 -2.29 -1.29
C ASN A 410 -18.73 -1.11 -0.94
N TYR A 411 -17.93 -1.24 0.12
CA TYR A 411 -17.14 -0.18 0.69
C TYR A 411 -15.85 -0.73 1.32
N SER A 412 -14.69 -0.35 0.74
CA SER A 412 -13.39 -0.86 1.17
C SER A 412 -12.70 -0.04 2.27
N GLY A 413 -13.33 1.03 2.75
CA GLY A 413 -12.78 1.91 3.79
C GLY A 413 -11.40 2.45 3.46
N PRO A 414 -10.44 2.45 4.41
CA PRO A 414 -9.10 3.01 4.23
C PRO A 414 -8.22 2.20 3.27
N PHE A 415 -8.67 1.02 2.84
CA PHE A 415 -7.93 0.15 1.92
C PHE A 415 -8.66 0.00 0.57
N PRO A 416 -8.67 1.03 -0.31
CA PRO A 416 -9.32 0.92 -1.61
C PRO A 416 -8.80 -0.26 -2.44
N ASN A 417 -9.70 -0.99 -3.10
CA ASN A 417 -9.36 -2.17 -3.89
C ASN A 417 -8.74 -3.33 -3.09
N LEU A 418 -8.89 -3.34 -1.76
CA LEU A 418 -8.66 -4.52 -0.94
C LEU A 418 -9.73 -5.57 -1.26
N ARG A 419 -9.32 -6.82 -1.39
CA ARG A 419 -10.27 -7.87 -1.78
C ARG A 419 -11.29 -8.15 -0.67
N PRO A 420 -12.58 -8.28 -1.01
CA PRO A 420 -13.60 -8.61 -0.02
C PRO A 420 -13.42 -9.98 0.63
N ASN A 421 -12.99 -10.98 -0.15
CA ASN A 421 -12.67 -12.32 0.33
C ASN A 421 -11.24 -12.69 -0.05
N LEU A 422 -10.58 -13.42 0.84
CA LEU A 422 -9.21 -13.88 0.65
C LEU A 422 -9.19 -15.34 0.20
N ASP A 423 -8.40 -15.64 -0.83
CA ASP A 423 -8.10 -17.01 -1.22
C ASP A 423 -6.99 -17.65 -0.34
N SER A 424 -6.79 -18.97 -0.48
CA SER A 424 -5.82 -19.71 0.32
C SER A 424 -4.36 -19.27 0.18
N ASN A 425 -4.01 -18.57 -0.92
CA ASN A 425 -2.69 -17.97 -1.05
C ASN A 425 -2.65 -16.61 -0.35
N GLN A 426 -3.75 -15.85 -0.43
CA GLN A 426 -3.94 -14.57 0.21
C GLN A 426 -3.85 -14.63 1.73
N VAL A 427 -4.46 -15.62 2.36
CA VAL A 427 -4.41 -15.73 3.82
C VAL A 427 -3.00 -16.11 4.34
N LYS A 428 -2.10 -16.66 3.50
CA LYS A 428 -0.72 -17.04 3.94
C LYS A 428 0.10 -15.87 4.45
N VAL A 429 -0.23 -14.65 4.07
CA VAL A 429 0.45 -13.46 4.60
C VAL A 429 0.25 -13.31 6.11
N PHE A 430 -0.87 -13.83 6.65
CA PHE A 430 -1.16 -13.86 8.08
C PHE A 430 -0.57 -15.08 8.81
N GLU A 431 0.29 -15.88 8.15
CA GLU A 431 1.16 -16.85 8.85
C GLU A 431 2.35 -16.15 9.53
N TYR A 432 2.61 -14.89 9.18
CA TYR A 432 3.67 -14.09 9.79
C TYR A 432 3.32 -13.74 11.24
N VAL A 433 4.13 -14.22 12.18
CA VAL A 433 4.00 -13.91 13.62
C VAL A 433 4.75 -12.61 13.92
N PHE A 434 4.09 -11.70 14.63
CA PHE A 434 4.66 -10.39 14.97
C PHE A 434 5.76 -10.52 16.02
N PRO A 435 6.96 -9.95 15.80
CA PRO A 435 8.04 -9.92 16.78
C PRO A 435 7.62 -9.20 18.06
N LYS A 436 7.95 -9.76 19.23
CA LYS A 436 7.49 -9.24 20.52
C LYS A 436 8.09 -7.88 20.86
N ASP A 437 9.34 -7.66 20.53
CA ASP A 437 10.04 -6.39 20.67
C ASP A 437 9.39 -5.28 19.85
N ILE A 438 8.98 -5.58 18.62
CA ILE A 438 8.22 -4.64 17.76
C ILE A 438 6.83 -4.36 18.34
N VAL A 439 6.14 -5.39 18.84
CA VAL A 439 4.82 -5.20 19.46
C VAL A 439 4.93 -4.35 20.72
N ASN A 440 5.95 -4.54 21.54
CA ASN A 440 6.19 -3.70 22.73
C ASN A 440 6.45 -2.25 22.34
N LEU A 441 7.33 -2.01 21.35
CA LEU A 441 7.56 -0.67 20.80
C LEU A 441 6.25 0.00 20.37
N LEU A 442 5.38 -0.73 19.67
CA LEU A 442 4.09 -0.18 19.23
C LEU A 442 3.16 0.11 20.42
N LEU A 443 3.09 -0.79 21.41
CA LEU A 443 2.30 -0.60 22.62
C LEU A 443 2.74 0.63 23.43
N ASP A 444 4.04 0.92 23.48
CA ASP A 444 4.60 2.11 24.15
C ASP A 444 4.19 3.43 23.44
N HIS A 445 3.72 3.34 22.19
CA HIS A 445 3.18 4.45 21.38
C HIS A 445 1.64 4.36 21.23
N ASP A 446 0.96 3.83 22.24
CA ASP A 446 -0.51 3.71 22.33
C ASP A 446 -1.18 2.87 21.23
N GLU A 447 -0.42 2.01 20.54
CA GLU A 447 -0.97 1.11 19.52
C GLU A 447 -1.60 -0.14 20.15
N ASN A 448 -2.90 -0.34 19.93
CA ASN A 448 -3.61 -1.51 20.42
C ASN A 448 -3.35 -2.76 19.53
N ILE A 449 -2.17 -3.37 19.70
CA ILE A 449 -1.66 -4.49 18.88
C ILE A 449 -1.17 -5.64 19.76
N ALA A 450 -1.34 -6.88 19.29
CA ALA A 450 -0.79 -8.06 19.95
C ALA A 450 -0.10 -9.01 18.97
N SER A 451 0.93 -9.71 19.47
CA SER A 451 1.47 -10.87 18.77
C SER A 451 0.51 -12.05 18.97
N LEU A 452 -0.15 -12.46 17.88
CA LEU A 452 -1.11 -13.55 17.86
C LEU A 452 -0.57 -14.73 17.05
N ASN A 453 -0.70 -15.94 17.60
CA ASN A 453 -0.50 -17.17 16.83
C ASN A 453 -1.75 -17.47 16.01
N ASN A 454 -1.60 -18.14 14.86
CA ASN A 454 -2.71 -18.65 14.04
C ASN A 454 -3.67 -17.57 13.47
N MET A 455 -3.18 -16.36 13.14
CA MET A 455 -4.03 -15.30 12.55
C MET A 455 -4.73 -15.76 11.26
N LYS A 456 -4.05 -16.58 10.44
CA LYS A 456 -4.64 -17.18 9.24
C LYS A 456 -5.89 -18.00 9.55
N GLU A 457 -5.80 -18.90 10.53
CA GLU A 457 -6.90 -19.75 10.98
C GLU A 457 -8.04 -18.92 11.56
N THR A 458 -7.72 -17.81 12.23
CA THR A 458 -8.71 -16.86 12.76
C THR A 458 -9.53 -16.19 11.67
N ILE A 459 -8.90 -15.73 10.57
CA ILE A 459 -9.62 -15.17 9.42
C ILE A 459 -10.55 -16.22 8.80
N HIS A 460 -10.05 -17.44 8.60
CA HIS A 460 -10.86 -18.53 8.04
C HIS A 460 -12.07 -18.84 8.93
N TYR A 461 -11.85 -18.96 10.23
CA TYR A 461 -12.92 -19.20 11.18
C TYR A 461 -13.94 -18.05 11.21
N LYS A 462 -13.49 -16.78 11.18
CA LYS A 462 -14.40 -15.63 11.07
C LYS A 462 -15.26 -15.70 9.81
N THR A 463 -14.68 -16.12 8.68
CA THR A 463 -15.39 -16.24 7.41
C THR A 463 -16.45 -17.34 7.48
N GLU A 464 -16.14 -18.48 8.12
CA GLU A 464 -17.11 -19.56 8.39
C GLU A 464 -18.25 -19.11 9.31
N LEU A 465 -17.96 -18.26 10.30
CA LEU A 465 -19.01 -17.68 11.15
C LEU A 465 -19.92 -16.74 10.36
N GLU A 466 -19.36 -15.90 9.49
CA GLU A 466 -20.16 -14.99 8.64
C GLU A 466 -21.11 -15.74 7.71
N THR A 467 -20.67 -16.83 7.08
CA THR A 467 -21.53 -17.63 6.20
C THR A 467 -22.67 -18.28 6.98
N LYS A 468 -22.40 -18.83 8.17
CA LYS A 468 -23.43 -19.39 9.06
C LYS A 468 -24.45 -18.34 9.50
N ILE A 469 -23.99 -17.14 9.87
CA ILE A 469 -24.88 -16.07 10.36
C ILE A 469 -25.73 -15.47 9.24
N LYS A 470 -25.17 -15.32 8.03
CA LYS A 470 -25.92 -14.83 6.86
C LYS A 470 -27.15 -15.68 6.58
N ASN A 471 -27.04 -17.00 6.72
CA ASN A 471 -28.16 -17.92 6.54
C ASN A 471 -29.26 -17.74 7.60
N LEU A 472 -28.97 -17.07 8.72
CA LEU A 472 -29.88 -16.86 9.85
C LEU A 472 -30.49 -15.45 9.89
N HIS A 473 -30.12 -14.56 8.97
CA HIS A 473 -30.59 -13.16 8.92
C HIS A 473 -30.44 -12.37 10.24
N LEU A 474 -29.50 -12.74 11.11
CA LEU A 474 -29.19 -12.00 12.34
C LEU A 474 -28.30 -10.78 12.01
N LYS A 475 -28.46 -9.70 12.78
CA LYS A 475 -27.56 -8.54 12.77
C LYS A 475 -26.62 -8.61 13.99
N PRO A 476 -25.50 -9.33 13.92
CA PRO A 476 -24.61 -9.44 15.06
C PRO A 476 -23.62 -8.27 15.13
N ASN A 477 -23.05 -8.07 16.32
CA ASN A 477 -21.90 -7.19 16.52
C ASN A 477 -20.65 -7.83 15.90
N GLN A 478 -20.10 -7.23 14.84
CA GLN A 478 -19.04 -7.85 14.04
C GLN A 478 -17.70 -7.85 14.77
N GLU A 479 -17.43 -6.76 15.47
CA GLU A 479 -16.27 -6.55 16.31
C GLU A 479 -16.24 -7.62 17.41
N ALA A 480 -17.37 -7.86 18.07
CA ALA A 480 -17.52 -8.92 19.07
C ALA A 480 -17.31 -10.33 18.50
N ILE A 481 -17.83 -10.63 17.29
CA ILE A 481 -17.55 -11.90 16.62
C ILE A 481 -16.05 -12.04 16.32
N GLY A 482 -15.41 -10.96 15.89
CA GLY A 482 -13.96 -10.91 15.68
C GLY A 482 -13.19 -11.29 16.96
N ALA A 483 -13.61 -10.75 18.12
CA ALA A 483 -12.99 -11.05 19.41
C ALA A 483 -13.17 -12.53 19.79
N VAL A 484 -14.37 -13.09 19.56
CA VAL A 484 -14.63 -14.52 19.77
C VAL A 484 -13.76 -15.39 18.84
N ALA A 485 -13.57 -14.97 17.59
CA ALA A 485 -12.70 -15.68 16.65
C ALA A 485 -11.24 -15.70 17.14
N ILE A 486 -10.70 -14.56 17.59
CA ILE A 486 -9.36 -14.47 18.19
C ILE A 486 -9.27 -15.38 19.42
N HIS A 487 -10.23 -15.30 20.34
CA HIS A 487 -10.25 -16.12 21.55
C HIS A 487 -10.20 -17.63 21.24
N ASN A 488 -10.97 -18.08 20.25
CA ASN A 488 -11.09 -19.50 19.91
C ASN A 488 -9.88 -20.07 19.13
N LYS A 489 -9.13 -19.24 18.40
CA LYS A 489 -8.07 -19.71 17.48
C LYS A 489 -6.65 -19.29 17.88
N CYS A 490 -6.50 -18.22 18.66
CA CYS A 490 -5.21 -17.68 19.07
C CYS A 490 -4.84 -17.99 20.53
N ASP A 491 -5.65 -18.78 21.27
CA ASP A 491 -5.47 -19.10 22.69
C ASP A 491 -5.30 -17.86 23.60
N VAL A 492 -6.00 -16.77 23.26
CA VAL A 492 -6.02 -15.52 24.04
C VAL A 492 -7.27 -15.46 24.90
N SER A 493 -7.20 -14.86 26.10
CA SER A 493 -8.39 -14.66 26.95
C SER A 493 -9.43 -13.79 26.23
N LEU A 494 -10.72 -14.02 26.53
CA LEU A 494 -11.80 -13.28 25.87
C LEU A 494 -11.70 -11.77 26.16
N ASN A 495 -11.31 -11.39 27.39
CA ASN A 495 -11.10 -10.00 27.78
C ASN A 495 -10.07 -9.33 26.87
N LYS A 496 -8.88 -9.93 26.77
CA LYS A 496 -7.80 -9.37 25.95
C LYS A 496 -8.18 -9.33 24.46
N ALA A 497 -8.91 -10.33 23.96
CA ALA A 497 -9.41 -10.33 22.59
C ALA A 497 -10.46 -9.24 22.32
N ALA A 498 -11.31 -8.94 23.31
CA ALA A 498 -12.30 -7.87 23.24
C ALA A 498 -11.63 -6.50 23.28
N ASP A 499 -10.66 -6.32 24.19
CA ASP A 499 -9.87 -5.10 24.32
C ASP A 499 -9.15 -4.74 23.00
N LEU A 500 -8.54 -5.74 22.33
CA LEU A 500 -7.86 -5.56 21.03
C LEU A 500 -8.77 -5.03 19.91
N LEU A 501 -10.08 -5.24 20.00
CA LEU A 501 -11.05 -4.78 19.01
C LEU A 501 -11.93 -3.64 19.54
N HIS A 502 -11.62 -3.08 20.71
CA HIS A 502 -12.38 -2.04 21.40
C HIS A 502 -13.84 -2.43 21.64
N VAL A 503 -14.05 -3.66 22.10
CA VAL A 503 -15.36 -4.22 22.45
C VAL A 503 -15.39 -4.52 23.94
N THR A 504 -16.53 -4.31 24.59
CA THR A 504 -16.69 -4.67 26.00
C THR A 504 -16.69 -6.19 26.20
N HIS A 505 -16.20 -6.67 27.34
CA HIS A 505 -16.24 -8.11 27.65
C HIS A 505 -17.67 -8.69 27.57
N ASP A 506 -18.67 -7.92 28.01
CA ASP A 506 -20.07 -8.38 28.04
C ASP A 506 -20.66 -8.53 26.63
N GLU A 507 -20.34 -7.62 25.71
CA GLU A 507 -20.68 -7.75 24.29
C GLU A 507 -20.02 -8.98 23.66
N ALA A 508 -18.74 -9.22 23.96
CA ALA A 508 -18.04 -10.40 23.47
C ALA A 508 -18.62 -11.70 24.06
N MET A 509 -19.01 -11.70 25.34
CA MET A 509 -19.59 -12.87 26.02
C MET A 509 -21.00 -13.19 25.53
N THR A 510 -21.83 -12.16 25.29
CA THR A 510 -23.18 -12.34 24.73
C THR A 510 -23.11 -12.94 23.32
N GLU A 511 -22.23 -12.43 22.46
CA GLU A 511 -22.06 -13.00 21.12
C GLU A 511 -21.43 -14.40 21.14
N LYS A 512 -20.49 -14.67 22.06
CA LYS A 512 -19.97 -16.03 22.26
C LYS A 512 -21.08 -17.02 22.59
N ASN A 513 -22.05 -16.63 23.42
CA ASN A 513 -23.18 -17.47 23.76
C ASN A 513 -24.14 -17.64 22.57
N ASN A 514 -24.41 -16.58 21.81
CA ASN A 514 -25.20 -16.66 20.57
C ASN A 514 -24.56 -17.63 19.56
N LEU A 515 -23.25 -17.51 19.34
CA LEU A 515 -22.50 -18.38 18.43
C LEU A 515 -22.50 -19.84 18.89
N LYS A 516 -22.39 -20.11 20.20
CA LYS A 516 -22.51 -21.48 20.73
C LYS A 516 -23.86 -22.12 20.40
N ILE A 517 -24.95 -21.35 20.47
CA ILE A 517 -26.29 -21.84 20.12
C ILE A 517 -26.36 -22.20 18.63
N ILE A 518 -25.69 -21.42 17.77
CA ILE A 518 -25.64 -21.62 16.32
C ILE A 518 -24.75 -22.82 15.95
N GLU A 519 -23.56 -22.94 16.53
CA GLU A 519 -22.60 -23.99 16.21
C GLU A 519 -22.96 -25.36 16.83
N LYS A 520 -23.53 -25.37 18.04
CA LYS A 520 -23.91 -26.58 18.78
C LYS A 520 -25.27 -26.38 19.45
N PRO A 521 -26.39 -26.52 18.72
CA PRO A 521 -27.72 -26.36 19.28
C PRO A 521 -28.00 -27.48 20.31
N THR A 522 -27.96 -27.14 21.60
CA THR A 522 -28.18 -28.08 22.70
C THR A 522 -29.66 -28.27 23.01
N THR A 523 -30.50 -27.27 22.73
CA THR A 523 -31.94 -27.31 23.04
C THR A 523 -32.78 -27.84 21.86
N LYS A 524 -33.84 -28.60 22.16
CA LYS A 524 -34.79 -29.12 21.15
C LYS A 524 -35.43 -28.01 20.30
N LYS A 525 -35.65 -26.82 20.87
CA LYS A 525 -36.16 -25.64 20.15
C LYS A 525 -35.14 -25.08 19.16
N ALA A 526 -33.86 -24.94 19.54
CA ALA A 526 -32.81 -24.45 18.64
C ALA A 526 -32.55 -25.43 17.48
N LYS A 527 -32.60 -26.75 17.73
CA LYS A 527 -32.50 -27.76 16.66
C LYS A 527 -33.64 -27.65 15.64
N ARG A 528 -34.89 -27.57 16.12
CA ARG A 528 -36.07 -27.38 15.24
C ARG A 528 -36.03 -26.06 14.47
N PHE A 529 -35.55 -24.98 15.08
CA PHE A 529 -35.41 -23.67 14.43
C PHE A 529 -34.38 -23.71 13.31
N LEU A 530 -33.22 -24.33 13.52
CA LEU A 530 -32.20 -24.51 12.49
C LEU A 530 -32.65 -25.47 11.37
N GLU A 531 -33.40 -26.52 11.70
CA GLU A 531 -34.01 -27.44 10.72
C GLU A 531 -35.08 -26.77 9.84
N LEU A 532 -35.80 -25.76 10.36
CA LEU A 532 -36.80 -24.98 9.62
C LEU A 532 -36.17 -23.93 8.70
N ILE A 533 -34.99 -23.41 9.03
CA ILE A 533 -34.28 -22.38 8.25
C ILE A 533 -33.36 -22.98 7.18
N ASN A 534 -32.84 -24.19 7.39
CA ASN A 534 -32.02 -24.91 6.41
C ASN A 534 -32.84 -25.67 5.34
N LYS A 535 -34.18 -25.60 5.39
CA LYS A 535 -35.08 -26.02 4.30
C LYS A 535 -35.36 -24.85 3.39
#